data_AF-A0A6N9BJW0-F1
#
_entry.id   AF-A0A6N9BJW0-F1
#
_cell.length_a   1.000
_cell.length_b   1.000
_cell.length_c   1.000
_cell.angle_alpha   90.00
_cell.angle_beta   90.00
_cell.angle_gamma   90.00
#
_symmetry.space_group_name_H-M   'P 1'
#
loop_
_entity.id
_entity.type
_entity.pdbx_description
1 polymer ?
#
loop_
_entity_poly.entity_id
_entity_poly.type
_entity_poly.pdbx_seq_one_letter_code
_entity_poly.pdbx_strand_id
1 'polypeptide(L)'
;MRGPAPLPRGSRNVKRPALLATYAQPPGGVDVPIYEYACAECGAGFELLRPMRDAGRSQPCPECDAEAGPTVPTGWNAYTYRDGNPRLLPDNGKFRHLGHEVSKPYTGGTGSPLQHPEVTKPRPTRAPSVEEAEQYAHKRELQRNADLERGGIVERTEVEGERREFLRRLRAPAASQRDARVTRRIAADTERKDATVKQQLRTEAKLRQQRHKETR
;
A
#
# COMPACT_ATOMS: atom_id res chain seq x y z
N MET A 1 -49.10 48.44 11.24
CA MET A 1 -48.48 47.72 10.10
C MET A 1 -48.35 46.26 10.52
N ARG A 2 -48.66 45.33 9.61
CA ARG A 2 -49.19 43.98 9.90
C ARG A 2 -48.07 43.00 10.29
N GLY A 3 -48.31 42.20 11.33
CA GLY A 3 -47.41 41.14 11.78
C GLY A 3 -47.41 39.91 10.85
N PRO A 4 -46.41 39.02 10.97
CA PRO A 4 -46.24 37.90 10.06
C PRO A 4 -47.30 36.80 10.26
N ALA A 5 -47.76 36.24 9.15
CA ALA A 5 -48.82 35.23 9.07
C ALA A 5 -48.40 33.88 9.68
N PRO A 6 -49.34 33.11 10.24
CA PRO A 6 -49.07 31.76 10.74
C PRO A 6 -48.91 30.76 9.60
N LEU A 7 -47.95 29.83 9.74
CA LEU A 7 -47.69 28.75 8.79
C LEU A 7 -48.77 27.65 8.86
N PRO A 8 -49.06 26.96 7.73
CA PRO A 8 -50.06 25.90 7.69
C PRO A 8 -49.59 24.63 8.43
N ARG A 9 -50.51 24.05 9.23
CA ARG A 9 -50.34 22.72 9.84
C ARG A 9 -50.46 21.64 8.77
N GLY A 10 -49.33 21.21 8.21
CA GLY A 10 -49.27 20.04 7.34
C GLY A 10 -49.38 18.74 8.14
N SER A 11 -50.54 18.09 8.10
CA SER A 11 -50.69 16.70 8.52
C SER A 11 -49.96 15.79 7.54
N ARG A 12 -48.69 15.47 7.81
CA ARG A 12 -48.01 14.35 7.13
C ARG A 12 -48.09 13.14 8.02
N ASN A 13 -49.06 12.30 7.66
CA ASN A 13 -49.24 10.94 8.10
C ASN A 13 -48.01 10.12 7.64
N VAL A 14 -46.90 10.21 8.38
CA VAL A 14 -45.73 9.35 8.16
C VAL A 14 -46.05 8.04 8.84
N LYS A 15 -46.53 7.06 8.05
CA LYS A 15 -46.49 5.65 8.43
C LYS A 15 -45.03 5.31 8.73
N ARG A 16 -44.66 5.31 10.02
CA ARG A 16 -43.39 4.74 10.48
C ARG A 16 -43.41 3.26 10.07
N PRO A 17 -42.45 2.76 9.28
CA PRO A 17 -42.29 1.32 9.18
C PRO A 17 -41.91 0.82 10.57
N ALA A 18 -42.75 -0.06 11.12
CA ALA A 18 -42.48 -0.78 12.33
C ALA A 18 -41.29 -1.74 12.09
N LEU A 19 -40.07 -1.22 12.14
CA LEU A 19 -38.84 -2.01 12.16
C LEU A 19 -38.44 -2.26 13.60
N LEU A 20 -39.29 -3.01 14.31
CA LEU A 20 -38.90 -3.86 15.43
C LEU A 20 -39.88 -5.02 15.37
N ALA A 21 -39.60 -5.98 14.48
CA ALA A 21 -40.14 -7.32 14.62
C ALA A 21 -39.50 -7.89 15.89
N THR A 22 -40.11 -7.58 17.03
CA THR A 22 -39.96 -8.36 18.25
C THR A 22 -40.20 -9.82 17.88
N TYR A 23 -39.16 -10.64 17.97
CA TYR A 23 -39.27 -12.09 17.95
C TYR A 23 -40.02 -12.54 19.20
N ALA A 24 -41.33 -12.29 19.23
CA ALA A 24 -42.22 -12.89 20.20
C ALA A 24 -42.21 -14.39 19.91
N GLN A 25 -41.46 -15.12 20.74
CA GLN A 25 -41.44 -16.58 20.70
C GLN A 25 -42.89 -17.05 20.91
N PRO A 26 -43.50 -17.77 19.95
CA PRO A 26 -44.82 -18.31 20.16
C PRO A 26 -44.77 -19.32 21.34
N PRO A 27 -45.79 -19.34 22.21
CA PRO A 27 -45.85 -20.27 23.34
C PRO A 27 -46.06 -21.69 22.82
N GLY A 28 -44.97 -22.44 22.72
CA GLY A 28 -44.91 -23.79 22.17
C GLY A 28 -43.66 -23.90 21.31
N GLY A 29 -42.59 -24.47 21.85
CA GLY A 29 -41.27 -24.53 21.22
C GLY A 29 -41.34 -25.01 19.78
N VAL A 30 -41.24 -24.07 18.85
CA VAL A 30 -41.21 -24.37 17.42
C VAL A 30 -39.75 -24.63 17.10
N ASP A 31 -39.42 -25.90 16.84
CA ASP A 31 -38.15 -26.29 16.28
C ASP A 31 -38.01 -25.62 14.91
N VAL A 32 -37.42 -24.41 14.90
CA VAL A 32 -37.10 -23.71 13.66
C VAL A 32 -35.82 -24.35 13.10
N PRO A 33 -35.87 -24.90 11.88
CA PRO A 33 -34.69 -25.51 11.29
C PRO A 33 -33.57 -24.47 11.07
N ILE A 34 -32.33 -24.95 11.20
CA ILE A 34 -31.14 -24.21 10.80
C ILE A 34 -30.96 -24.42 9.29
N TYR A 35 -30.71 -23.32 8.57
CA TYR A 35 -30.34 -23.36 7.17
C TYR A 35 -28.94 -22.77 6.97
N GLU A 36 -28.20 -23.37 6.05
CA GLU A 36 -26.90 -22.88 5.59
C GLU A 36 -27.09 -21.95 4.39
N TYR A 37 -26.37 -20.83 4.40
CA TYR A 37 -26.30 -19.85 3.32
C TYR A 37 -24.85 -19.66 2.89
N ALA A 38 -24.65 -19.39 1.60
CA ALA A 38 -23.33 -19.10 1.04
C ALA A 38 -23.38 -17.81 0.23
N CYS A 39 -22.44 -16.90 0.53
CA CYS A 39 -22.26 -15.69 -0.24
C CYS A 39 -21.45 -15.97 -1.51
N ALA A 40 -21.99 -15.61 -2.68
CA ALA A 40 -21.30 -15.79 -3.96
C ALA A 40 -20.09 -14.86 -4.11
N GLU A 41 -20.08 -13.71 -3.44
CA GLU A 41 -19.00 -12.72 -3.57
C GLU A 41 -17.79 -13.05 -2.71
N CYS A 42 -18.00 -13.36 -1.42
CA CYS A 42 -16.91 -13.60 -0.48
C CYS A 42 -16.68 -15.08 -0.15
N GLY A 43 -17.58 -15.99 -0.57
CA GLY A 43 -17.50 -17.42 -0.29
C GLY A 43 -17.75 -17.80 1.18
N ALA A 44 -18.16 -16.86 2.02
CA ALA A 44 -18.46 -17.12 3.42
C ALA A 44 -19.75 -17.94 3.54
N GLY A 45 -19.67 -19.05 4.28
CA GLY A 45 -20.82 -19.83 4.73
C GLY A 45 -21.30 -19.35 6.09
N PHE A 46 -22.61 -19.27 6.29
CA PHE A 46 -23.20 -18.95 7.60
C PHE A 46 -24.53 -19.68 7.82
N GLU A 47 -24.87 -19.86 9.09
CA GLU A 47 -26.06 -20.58 9.53
C GLU A 47 -27.11 -19.60 10.07
N LEU A 48 -28.39 -19.86 9.76
CA LEU A 48 -29.50 -19.04 10.23
C LEU A 48 -30.74 -19.88 10.55
N LEU A 49 -31.29 -19.68 11.74
CA LEU A 49 -32.56 -20.27 12.17
C LEU A 49 -33.71 -19.56 11.48
N ARG A 50 -34.48 -20.29 10.66
CA ARG A 50 -35.63 -19.70 9.94
C ARG A 50 -36.82 -20.64 9.85
N PRO A 51 -38.04 -20.11 9.73
CA PRO A 51 -39.18 -20.94 9.39
C PRO A 51 -39.05 -21.45 7.94
N MET A 52 -39.53 -22.67 7.68
CA MET A 52 -39.43 -23.34 6.37
C MET A 52 -39.94 -22.50 5.20
N ARG A 53 -41.00 -21.71 5.41
CA ARG A 53 -41.59 -20.81 4.39
C ARG A 53 -40.63 -19.77 3.81
N ASP A 54 -39.57 -19.51 4.56
CA ASP A 54 -38.66 -18.39 4.41
C ASP A 54 -37.27 -18.86 3.96
N ALA A 55 -37.04 -20.19 3.93
CA ALA A 55 -35.77 -20.84 3.61
C ALA A 55 -35.22 -20.49 2.22
N GLY A 56 -36.09 -20.23 1.25
CA GLY A 56 -35.69 -19.89 -0.12
C GLY A 56 -35.27 -18.42 -0.34
N ARG A 57 -35.40 -17.55 0.66
CA ARG A 57 -35.13 -16.11 0.49
C ARG A 57 -33.65 -15.80 0.73
N SER A 58 -33.06 -14.97 -0.13
CA SER A 58 -31.70 -14.45 0.07
C SER A 58 -31.58 -13.67 1.39
N GLN A 59 -30.37 -13.64 1.96
CA GLN A 59 -30.04 -12.94 3.19
C GLN A 59 -28.75 -12.13 3.02
N PRO A 60 -28.61 -10.97 3.68
CA PRO A 60 -27.36 -10.21 3.63
C PRO A 60 -26.23 -11.01 4.30
N CYS A 61 -25.08 -11.07 3.65
CA CYS A 61 -23.90 -11.74 4.16
C CYS A 61 -23.32 -10.98 5.37
N PRO A 62 -23.07 -11.62 6.52
CA PRO A 62 -22.53 -10.93 7.71
C PRO A 62 -21.10 -10.39 7.54
N GLU A 63 -20.39 -10.83 6.49
CA GLU A 63 -19.01 -10.40 6.20
C GLU A 63 -18.93 -9.21 5.24
N CYS A 64 -19.89 -9.05 4.32
CA CYS A 64 -19.78 -8.09 3.22
C CYS A 64 -21.10 -7.42 2.79
N ASP A 65 -22.21 -7.73 3.47
CA ASP A 65 -23.56 -7.24 3.18
C ASP A 65 -24.12 -7.54 1.78
N ALA A 66 -23.40 -8.30 0.95
CA ALA A 66 -23.89 -8.80 -0.34
C ALA A 66 -25.02 -9.83 -0.15
N GLU A 67 -25.87 -10.02 -1.18
CA GLU A 67 -26.92 -11.03 -1.14
C GLU A 67 -26.34 -12.45 -1.17
N ALA A 68 -26.58 -13.21 -0.11
CA ALA A 68 -26.25 -14.63 0.01
C ALA A 68 -27.51 -15.49 -0.22
N GLY A 69 -27.34 -16.53 -1.04
CA GLY A 69 -28.40 -17.50 -1.33
C GLY A 69 -28.37 -18.67 -0.34
N PRO A 70 -29.49 -19.40 -0.17
CA PRO A 70 -29.48 -20.66 0.55
C PRO A 70 -28.56 -21.66 -0.17
N THR A 71 -27.72 -22.34 0.59
CA THR A 71 -26.83 -23.37 0.05
C THR A 71 -27.68 -24.59 -0.28
N VAL A 72 -28.09 -24.72 -1.54
CA VAL A 72 -28.82 -25.91 -1.99
C VAL A 72 -27.93 -27.14 -1.84
N PRO A 73 -28.42 -28.27 -1.28
CA PRO A 73 -27.68 -29.52 -1.22
C PRO A 73 -27.71 -30.25 -2.57
N THR A 74 -27.43 -29.53 -3.67
CA THR A 74 -27.32 -30.12 -5.00
C THR A 74 -25.96 -30.77 -5.26
N GLY A 75 -25.05 -30.74 -4.27
CA GLY A 75 -23.71 -31.33 -4.34
C GLY A 75 -23.09 -31.58 -2.96
N TRP A 76 -21.90 -32.18 -2.95
CA TRP A 76 -21.09 -32.39 -1.76
C TRP A 76 -20.52 -31.04 -1.27
N ASN A 77 -21.18 -30.45 -0.28
CA ASN A 77 -20.69 -29.24 0.39
C ASN A 77 -19.61 -29.65 1.39
N ALA A 78 -18.36 -29.62 0.94
CA ALA A 78 -17.20 -29.82 1.80
C ALA A 78 -16.64 -28.47 2.24
N TYR A 79 -16.37 -28.33 3.53
CA TYR A 79 -15.70 -27.17 4.07
C TYR A 79 -14.22 -27.47 4.28
N THR A 80 -13.35 -26.50 3.99
CA THR A 80 -11.96 -26.52 4.45
C THR A 80 -11.73 -25.37 5.42
N TYR A 81 -10.94 -25.63 6.47
CA TYR A 81 -10.50 -24.59 7.38
C TYR A 81 -9.13 -24.09 6.91
N ARG A 82 -9.05 -22.81 6.55
CA ARG A 82 -7.79 -22.14 6.19
C ARG A 82 -7.73 -20.82 6.92
N ASP A 83 -6.63 -20.57 7.63
CA ASP A 83 -6.43 -19.38 8.47
C ASP A 83 -7.55 -19.17 9.52
N GLY A 84 -8.13 -20.27 10.02
CA GLY A 84 -9.16 -20.27 11.07
C GLY A 84 -10.60 -20.05 10.59
N ASN A 85 -10.84 -19.79 9.30
CA ASN A 85 -12.18 -19.57 8.76
C ASN A 85 -12.65 -20.75 7.89
N PRO A 86 -13.91 -21.21 8.05
CA PRO A 86 -14.49 -22.23 7.17
C PRO A 86 -14.77 -21.66 5.79
N ARG A 87 -14.39 -22.39 4.74
CA ARG A 87 -14.64 -22.03 3.33
C ARG A 87 -15.28 -23.17 2.56
N LEU A 88 -16.25 -22.84 1.72
CA LEU A 88 -16.94 -23.78 0.85
C LEU A 88 -16.02 -24.20 -0.32
N LEU A 89 -15.95 -25.50 -0.62
CA LEU A 89 -15.37 -25.99 -1.87
C LEU A 89 -16.36 -25.82 -3.02
N PRO A 90 -15.91 -25.47 -4.24
CA PRO A 90 -14.51 -25.26 -4.65
C PRO A 90 -13.97 -23.88 -4.23
N ASP A 91 -12.90 -23.88 -3.42
CA ASP A 91 -12.25 -22.65 -2.93
C ASP A 91 -11.43 -21.99 -4.05
N ASN A 92 -11.30 -20.66 -3.99
CA ASN A 92 -10.49 -19.89 -4.94
C ASN A 92 -8.97 -20.09 -4.73
N GLY A 93 -8.58 -20.87 -3.71
CA GLY A 93 -7.20 -21.21 -3.40
C GLY A 93 -6.39 -20.06 -2.81
N LYS A 94 -7.01 -18.89 -2.58
CA LYS A 94 -6.36 -17.71 -1.99
C LYS A 94 -6.43 -17.75 -0.45
N PHE A 95 -5.58 -16.96 0.19
CA PHE A 95 -5.53 -16.77 1.65
C PHE A 95 -6.19 -15.44 2.02
N ARG A 96 -6.78 -15.32 3.22
CA ARG A 96 -7.27 -14.03 3.75
C ARG A 96 -6.36 -13.61 4.89
N HIS A 97 -5.55 -12.58 4.68
CA HIS A 97 -4.69 -12.00 5.72
C HIS A 97 -5.14 -10.57 5.98
N LEU A 98 -5.46 -10.24 7.23
CA LEU A 98 -5.82 -8.88 7.66
C LEU A 98 -6.93 -8.24 6.80
N GLY A 99 -7.95 -9.03 6.46
CA GLY A 99 -9.11 -8.57 5.67
C GLY A 99 -8.91 -8.54 4.15
N HIS A 100 -7.71 -8.83 3.63
CA HIS A 100 -7.42 -8.83 2.20
C HIS A 100 -7.17 -10.24 1.65
N GLU A 101 -7.62 -10.51 0.42
CA GLU A 101 -7.26 -11.73 -0.30
C GLU A 101 -5.82 -11.67 -0.81
N VAL A 102 -5.05 -12.72 -0.56
CA VAL A 102 -3.63 -12.82 -0.89
C VAL A 102 -3.35 -14.19 -1.51
N SER A 103 -2.41 -14.27 -2.45
CA SER A 103 -2.14 -15.52 -3.18
C SER A 103 -1.27 -16.52 -2.41
N LYS A 104 -0.52 -16.03 -1.41
CA LYS A 104 0.44 -16.83 -0.64
C LYS A 104 0.06 -16.95 0.84
N PRO A 105 0.41 -18.08 1.49
CA PRO A 105 0.23 -18.24 2.92
C PRO A 105 1.18 -17.31 3.69
N TYR A 106 0.76 -16.86 4.87
CA TYR A 106 1.61 -16.09 5.76
C TYR A 106 2.78 -16.95 6.21
N THR A 107 3.97 -16.72 5.64
CA THR A 107 5.17 -17.55 5.83
C THR A 107 6.18 -16.94 6.81
N GLY A 108 5.80 -15.86 7.51
CA GLY A 108 6.69 -15.08 8.38
C GLY A 108 7.23 -13.83 7.67
N GLY A 109 7.27 -12.72 8.40
CA GLY A 109 7.45 -11.37 7.85
C GLY A 109 8.86 -11.12 7.28
N THR A 110 8.94 -10.81 6.00
CA THR A 110 10.12 -10.22 5.34
C THR A 110 10.23 -8.71 5.60
N GLY A 111 9.85 -8.26 6.79
CA GLY A 111 9.75 -6.85 7.17
C GLY A 111 9.10 -6.66 8.54
N SER A 112 7.85 -6.21 8.56
CA SER A 112 7.07 -5.99 9.79
C SER A 112 6.30 -7.24 10.19
N PRO A 113 6.27 -7.63 11.50
CA PRO A 113 5.60 -8.85 11.97
C PRO A 113 4.08 -8.88 11.79
N LEU A 114 3.48 -7.78 11.33
CA LEU A 114 2.04 -7.63 11.08
C LEU A 114 1.73 -7.23 9.63
N GLN A 115 2.67 -7.33 8.69
CA GLN A 115 2.43 -6.96 7.29
C GLN A 115 2.88 -8.06 6.33
N HIS A 116 1.95 -8.49 5.47
CA HIS A 116 2.26 -9.45 4.43
C HIS A 116 3.01 -8.74 3.28
N PRO A 117 4.10 -9.33 2.75
CA PRO A 117 4.92 -8.71 1.70
C PRO A 117 4.17 -8.41 0.39
N GLU A 118 3.03 -9.08 0.13
CA GLU A 118 2.18 -8.79 -1.04
C GLU A 118 1.29 -7.54 -0.86
N VAL A 119 0.96 -7.17 0.39
CA VAL A 119 0.12 -6.01 0.69
C VAL A 119 0.94 -4.73 0.67
N THR A 120 2.18 -4.78 1.18
CA THR A 120 3.09 -3.63 1.22
C THR A 120 4.15 -3.73 0.14
N LYS A 121 3.77 -3.62 -1.15
CA LYS A 121 4.79 -3.47 -2.20
C LYS A 121 5.52 -2.15 -1.96
N PRO A 122 6.87 -2.13 -1.90
CA PRO A 122 7.60 -0.86 -1.75
C PRO A 122 7.24 0.04 -2.92
N ARG A 123 6.93 1.30 -2.62
CA ARG A 123 6.56 2.29 -3.65
C ARG A 123 7.66 2.31 -4.71
N PRO A 124 7.32 2.19 -6.02
CA PRO A 124 8.33 2.20 -7.06
C PRO A 124 9.16 3.49 -6.96
N THR A 125 10.48 3.34 -7.01
CA THR A 125 11.38 4.49 -6.89
C THR A 125 11.18 5.42 -8.08
N ARG A 126 10.70 6.64 -7.82
CA ARG A 126 10.51 7.65 -8.87
C ARG A 126 11.86 8.15 -9.36
N ALA A 127 11.95 8.43 -10.66
CA ALA A 127 13.07 9.18 -11.22
C ALA A 127 13.25 10.52 -10.48
N PRO A 128 14.47 11.04 -10.34
CA PRO A 128 14.70 12.35 -9.74
C PRO A 128 14.00 13.43 -10.56
N SER A 129 13.41 14.42 -9.88
CA SER A 129 12.95 15.62 -10.58
C SER A 129 14.13 16.48 -11.04
N VAL A 130 13.88 17.45 -11.93
CA VAL A 130 14.90 18.40 -12.37
C VAL A 130 15.42 19.21 -11.18
N GLU A 131 14.52 19.70 -10.31
CA GLU A 131 14.89 20.42 -9.09
C GLU A 131 15.75 19.57 -8.15
N GLU A 132 15.41 18.29 -7.95
CA GLU A 132 16.21 17.37 -7.14
C GLU A 132 17.61 17.17 -7.74
N ALA A 133 17.74 17.14 -9.08
CA ALA A 133 19.03 17.04 -9.76
C ALA A 133 19.87 18.32 -9.63
N GLU A 134 19.25 19.49 -9.68
CA GLU A 134 19.93 20.77 -9.45
C GLU A 134 20.41 20.90 -8.00
N GLN A 135 19.57 20.52 -7.03
CA GLN A 135 19.96 20.46 -5.62
C GLN A 135 21.13 19.50 -5.38
N TYR A 136 21.11 18.33 -6.04
CA TYR A 136 22.21 17.38 -6.00
C TYR A 136 23.51 18.00 -6.55
N ALA A 137 23.44 18.69 -7.69
CA ALA A 137 24.59 19.36 -8.29
C ALA A 137 25.15 20.47 -7.38
N HIS A 138 24.28 21.28 -6.78
CA HIS A 138 24.67 22.34 -5.85
C HIS A 138 25.34 21.77 -4.59
N LYS A 139 24.77 20.72 -3.98
CA LYS A 139 25.40 20.04 -2.83
C LYS A 139 26.78 19.49 -3.18
N ARG A 140 26.94 18.88 -4.36
CA ARG A 140 28.25 18.36 -4.82
C ARG A 140 29.25 19.48 -5.04
N GLU A 141 28.83 20.63 -5.54
CA GLU A 141 29.71 21.79 -5.72
C GLU A 141 30.23 22.33 -4.39
N LEU A 142 29.35 22.51 -3.40
CA LEU A 142 29.75 22.89 -2.05
C LEU A 142 30.74 21.89 -1.44
N GLN A 143 30.49 20.59 -1.61
CA GLN A 143 31.41 19.57 -1.13
C GLN A 143 32.77 19.62 -1.84
N ARG A 144 32.78 19.84 -3.16
CA ARG A 144 34.02 19.97 -3.94
C ARG A 144 34.86 21.15 -3.46
N ASN A 145 34.22 22.29 -3.21
CA ASN A 145 34.89 23.47 -2.68
C ASN A 145 35.45 23.18 -1.29
N ALA A 146 34.69 22.54 -0.42
CA ALA A 146 35.14 22.15 0.92
C ALA A 146 36.29 21.11 0.91
N ASP A 147 36.38 20.26 -0.12
CA ASP A 147 37.48 19.29 -0.28
C ASP A 147 38.75 19.97 -0.82
N LEU A 148 38.60 20.93 -1.73
CA LEU A 148 39.70 21.76 -2.22
C LEU A 148 40.28 22.64 -1.10
N GLU A 149 39.44 23.30 -0.32
CA GLU A 149 39.87 24.12 0.83
C GLU A 149 40.62 23.30 1.88
N ARG A 150 40.19 22.05 2.12
CA ARG A 150 40.88 21.13 3.04
C ARG A 150 42.11 20.46 2.44
N GLY A 151 42.35 20.59 1.13
CA GLY A 151 43.46 19.94 0.43
C GLY A 151 43.36 18.41 0.38
N GLY A 152 42.15 17.86 0.42
CA GLY A 152 41.93 16.42 0.43
C GLY A 152 40.47 16.00 0.37
N ILE A 153 40.20 14.85 -0.24
CA ILE A 153 38.86 14.26 -0.33
C ILE A 153 38.58 13.53 0.98
N VAL A 154 37.56 13.97 1.73
CA VAL A 154 37.06 13.22 2.88
C VAL A 154 35.91 12.33 2.39
N GLU A 155 36.15 11.02 2.32
CA GLU A 155 35.10 10.04 2.03
C GLU A 155 34.10 10.03 3.19
N ARG A 156 32.96 10.70 2.98
CA ARG A 156 31.81 10.62 3.88
C ARG A 156 30.86 9.54 3.37
N THR A 157 30.68 8.49 4.15
CA THR A 157 29.82 7.33 3.82
C THR A 157 28.38 7.75 3.48
N GLU A 158 27.85 8.74 4.17
CA GLU A 158 26.50 9.30 3.93
C GLU A 158 26.38 9.91 2.54
N VAL A 159 27.36 10.72 2.13
CA VAL A 159 27.36 11.40 0.83
C VAL A 159 27.49 10.40 -0.32
N GLU A 160 28.27 9.33 -0.12
CA GLU A 160 28.32 8.25 -1.09
C GLU A 160 27.00 7.48 -1.20
N GLY A 161 26.30 7.30 -0.08
CA GLY A 161 24.96 6.70 -0.03
C GLY A 161 23.97 7.50 -0.87
N GLU A 162 23.91 8.82 -0.65
CA GLU A 162 23.06 9.73 -1.44
C GLU A 162 23.41 9.68 -2.94
N ARG A 163 24.71 9.67 -3.28
CA ARG A 163 25.15 9.53 -4.68
C ARG A 163 24.67 8.21 -5.29
N ARG A 164 24.86 7.08 -4.61
CA ARG A 164 24.43 5.76 -5.11
C ARG A 164 22.93 5.71 -5.32
N GLU A 165 22.16 6.25 -4.38
CA GLU A 165 20.70 6.31 -4.50
C GLU A 165 20.25 7.20 -5.64
N PHE A 166 20.85 8.38 -5.80
CA PHE A 166 20.55 9.29 -6.91
C PHE A 166 20.81 8.60 -8.27
N LEU A 167 21.98 7.98 -8.42
CA LEU A 167 22.33 7.23 -9.63
C LEU A 167 21.41 6.01 -9.88
N ARG A 168 20.95 5.33 -8.81
CA ARG A 168 19.94 4.27 -8.91
C ARG A 168 18.63 4.83 -9.45
N ARG A 169 18.16 5.96 -8.92
CA ARG A 169 16.92 6.61 -9.34
C ARG A 169 16.98 7.14 -10.77
N LEU A 170 18.15 7.55 -11.27
CA LEU A 170 18.32 7.96 -12.69
C LEU A 170 18.02 6.82 -13.70
N ARG A 171 18.08 5.55 -13.25
CA ARG A 171 17.71 4.39 -14.08
C ARG A 171 16.20 4.12 -14.08
N ALA A 172 15.45 4.71 -13.15
CA ALA A 172 14.01 4.54 -13.09
C ALA A 172 13.32 5.22 -14.30
N PRO A 173 12.14 4.73 -14.73
CA PRO A 173 11.37 5.38 -15.78
C PRO A 173 10.99 6.80 -15.33
N ALA A 174 11.37 7.79 -16.14
CA ALA A 174 11.05 9.18 -15.89
C ALA A 174 9.63 9.51 -16.36
N ALA A 175 9.01 10.52 -15.74
CA ALA A 175 7.70 11.00 -16.14
C ALA A 175 7.72 11.68 -17.53
N SER A 176 8.83 12.31 -17.91
CA SER A 176 9.01 12.92 -19.24
C SER A 176 10.40 12.64 -19.80
N GLN A 177 10.49 12.48 -21.13
CA GLN A 177 11.78 12.30 -21.82
C GLN A 177 12.67 13.55 -21.71
N ARG A 178 12.08 14.75 -21.68
CA ARG A 178 12.80 16.01 -21.53
C ARG A 178 13.49 16.08 -20.17
N ASP A 179 12.77 15.77 -19.10
CA ASP A 179 13.32 15.80 -17.74
C ASP A 179 14.37 14.71 -17.55
N ALA A 180 14.17 13.53 -18.14
CA ALA A 180 15.18 12.47 -18.16
C ALA A 180 16.49 12.93 -18.82
N ARG A 181 16.39 13.68 -19.92
CA ARG A 181 17.57 14.20 -20.63
C ARG A 181 18.29 15.27 -19.83
N VAL A 182 17.54 16.19 -19.20
CA VAL A 182 18.10 17.27 -18.38
C VAL A 182 18.79 16.71 -17.13
N THR A 183 18.09 15.84 -16.38
CA THR A 183 18.63 15.20 -15.17
C THR A 183 19.89 14.39 -15.46
N ARG A 184 19.93 13.62 -16.55
CA ARG A 184 21.13 12.89 -16.99
C ARG A 184 22.28 13.82 -17.39
N ARG A 185 21.98 14.95 -18.03
CA ARG A 185 23.00 15.95 -18.39
C ARG A 185 23.62 16.57 -17.14
N ILE A 186 22.79 17.01 -16.20
CA ILE A 186 23.25 17.56 -14.92
C ILE A 186 24.12 16.54 -14.18
N ALA A 187 23.66 15.28 -14.08
CA ALA A 187 24.43 14.21 -13.46
C ALA A 187 25.79 13.99 -14.14
N ALA A 188 25.81 13.89 -15.47
CA ALA A 188 27.06 13.71 -16.22
C ALA A 188 28.03 14.89 -16.05
N ASP A 189 27.52 16.12 -16.02
CA ASP A 189 28.34 17.32 -15.81
C ASP A 189 28.92 17.35 -14.38
N THR A 190 28.15 16.94 -13.38
CA THR A 190 28.65 16.81 -12.01
C THR A 190 29.76 15.77 -11.88
N GLU A 191 29.60 14.59 -12.50
CA GLU A 191 30.62 13.54 -12.47
C GLU A 191 31.91 13.95 -13.20
N ARG A 192 31.81 14.70 -14.30
CA ARG A 192 32.98 15.27 -14.99
C ARG A 192 33.75 16.24 -14.10
N LYS A 193 33.04 17.17 -13.45
CA LYS A 193 33.66 18.14 -12.52
C LYS A 193 34.36 17.43 -11.35
N ASP A 194 33.73 16.39 -10.80
CA ASP A 194 34.29 15.61 -9.70
C ASP A 194 35.55 14.84 -10.13
N ALA A 195 35.57 14.29 -11.35
CA ALA A 195 36.76 13.66 -11.91
C ALA A 195 37.91 14.66 -12.09
N THR A 196 37.62 15.88 -12.55
CA THR A 196 38.61 16.95 -12.70
C THR A 196 39.25 17.33 -11.36
N VAL A 197 38.44 17.58 -10.32
CA VAL A 197 38.99 17.93 -8.99
C VAL A 197 39.80 16.77 -8.40
N LYS A 198 39.33 15.53 -8.56
CA LYS A 198 40.10 14.36 -8.12
C LYS A 198 41.46 14.27 -8.82
N GLN A 199 41.53 14.64 -10.10
CA GLN A 199 42.79 14.70 -10.84
C GLN A 199 43.70 15.82 -10.32
N GLN A 200 43.16 17.02 -10.05
CA GLN A 200 43.90 18.15 -9.49
C GLN A 200 44.52 17.82 -8.13
N LEU A 201 43.72 17.29 -7.21
CA LEU A 201 44.20 16.89 -5.88
C LEU A 201 45.28 15.81 -5.96
N ARG A 202 45.15 14.86 -6.89
CA ARG A 202 46.20 13.84 -7.15
C ARG A 202 47.49 14.46 -7.67
N THR A 203 47.41 15.44 -8.57
CA THR A 203 48.60 16.13 -9.10
C THR A 203 49.29 16.97 -8.03
N GLU A 204 48.53 17.69 -7.19
CA GLU A 204 49.06 18.47 -6.08
C GLU A 204 49.72 17.58 -5.02
N ALA A 205 49.10 16.45 -4.68
CA ALA A 205 49.68 15.47 -3.76
C ALA A 205 51.02 14.92 -4.29
N LYS A 206 51.12 14.61 -5.59
CA LYS A 206 52.37 14.18 -6.21
C LYS A 206 53.45 15.26 -6.17
N LEU A 207 53.10 16.51 -6.50
CA LEU A 207 54.02 17.64 -6.45
C LEU A 207 54.55 17.87 -5.02
N ARG A 208 53.67 17.77 -4.02
CA ARG A 208 54.05 17.87 -2.60
C ARG A 208 55.02 16.76 -2.18
N GLN A 209 54.81 15.53 -2.66
CA GLN A 209 55.74 14.41 -2.42
C GLN A 209 57.10 14.63 -3.09
N GLN A 210 57.14 15.20 -4.30
CA GLN A 210 58.39 15.52 -5.00
C GLN A 210 59.20 16.58 -4.23
N ARG A 211 58.57 17.69 -3.83
CA ARG A 211 59.22 18.74 -3.03
C ARG A 211 59.82 18.21 -1.73
N HIS A 212 59.11 17.32 -1.03
CA HIS A 212 59.61 16.71 0.20
C HIS A 212 60.83 15.80 -0.04
N LYS A 213 60.94 15.17 -1.23
CA LYS A 213 62.11 14.36 -1.59
C LYS A 213 63.33 15.22 -1.92
N GLU A 214 63.14 16.39 -2.53
CA GLU A 214 64.22 17.31 -2.88
C GLU A 214 64.83 18.02 -1.65
N THR A 215 64.05 18.18 -0.57
CA THR A 215 64.50 18.82 0.68
C THR A 215 65.22 17.88 1.66
N ARG A 216 65.37 16.59 1.32
CA ARG A 216 65.98 15.56 2.17
C ARG A 216 67.28 15.06 1.57
#